data_AF-A0A7D9DIB2-F1
#
_entry.id   AF-A0A7D9DIB2-F1
#
_cell.length_a   1.000
_cell.length_b   1.000
_cell.length_c   1.000
_cell.angle_alpha   90.00
_cell.angle_beta   90.00
_cell.angle_gamma   90.00
#
_symmetry.space_group_name_H-M   'P 1'
#
loop_
_entity.id
_entity.type
_entity.pdbx_description
1 polymer ?
#
loop_
_entity_poly.entity_id
_entity_poly.type
_entity_poly.pdbx_seq_one_letter_code
_entity_poly.pdbx_strand_id
1 'polypeptide(L)'
;MNGKFTTIVESRCKITVTTIYVTKANGGCLLSGSTAEELGLISLHLNMVQITKSSQTPPTFTSMKDNRVQHVVQKYPNVFFCGPGKLLHQTVELLVDKDVKPVTQRQRRILFHMRAKVDAELSRLRDEDIIEHVPDTEATEWISPIVIVPKKTTIFTYILTCARQTPLLNEFDTPYQWCMTFRMS
;
A
#
# COMPACT_ATOMS: atom_id res chain seq x y z
N MET A 1 20.68 -17.82 -26.53
CA MET A 1 21.53 -18.62 -25.63
C MET A 1 22.44 -19.46 -26.51
N ASN A 2 23.77 -19.30 -26.39
CA ASN A 2 24.75 -19.93 -27.29
C ASN A 2 25.24 -21.29 -26.80
N GLY A 3 25.01 -21.59 -25.52
CA GLY A 3 25.43 -22.83 -24.92
C GLY A 3 25.27 -22.76 -23.41
N LYS A 4 25.43 -23.92 -22.77
CA LYS A 4 25.59 -24.04 -21.33
C LYS A 4 26.67 -25.06 -21.04
N PHE A 5 27.39 -24.87 -19.95
CA PHE A 5 28.34 -25.85 -19.45
C PHE A 5 28.29 -25.86 -17.92
N THR A 6 28.55 -27.03 -17.35
CA THR A 6 28.63 -27.20 -15.90
C THR A 6 30.09 -27.07 -15.49
N THR A 7 30.35 -26.20 -14.51
CA THR A 7 31.71 -26.00 -14.01
C THR A 7 31.70 -25.78 -12.51
N ILE A 8 32.90 -25.88 -11.94
CA ILE A 8 33.15 -25.59 -10.54
C ILE A 8 33.43 -24.09 -10.43
N VAL A 9 32.71 -23.41 -9.54
CA VAL A 9 32.93 -22.01 -9.22
C VAL A 9 33.38 -21.90 -7.76
N GLU A 10 34.36 -21.04 -7.51
CA GLU A 10 35.00 -20.89 -6.22
C GLU A 10 34.95 -19.43 -5.76
N SER A 11 34.64 -19.27 -4.47
CA SER A 11 34.79 -18.04 -3.70
C SER A 11 35.87 -18.26 -2.64
N ARG A 12 36.32 -17.21 -1.95
CA ARG A 12 37.40 -17.28 -0.94
C ARG A 12 37.19 -18.33 0.15
N CYS A 13 35.95 -18.69 0.43
CA CYS A 13 35.59 -19.57 1.54
C CYS A 13 34.82 -20.83 1.12
N LYS A 14 34.32 -20.90 -0.12
CA LYS A 14 33.38 -21.95 -0.54
C LYS A 14 33.52 -22.26 -2.03
N ILE A 15 33.23 -23.51 -2.37
CA ILE A 15 33.24 -24.03 -3.74
C ILE A 15 31.86 -24.63 -4.00
N THR A 16 31.27 -24.36 -5.17
CA THR A 16 30.03 -25.02 -5.62
C THR A 16 30.07 -25.35 -7.11
N VAL A 17 29.25 -26.30 -7.54
CA VAL A 17 29.10 -26.71 -8.94
C VAL A 17 27.85 -26.05 -9.50
N THR A 18 27.98 -25.25 -10.56
CA THR A 18 26.84 -24.57 -11.18
C THR A 18 26.88 -24.67 -12.70
N THR A 19 25.73 -24.48 -13.33
CA THR A 19 25.61 -24.43 -14.79
C THR A 19 25.70 -22.98 -15.25
N ILE A 20 26.71 -22.67 -16.06
CA ILE A 20 26.91 -21.35 -16.64
C ILE A 20 26.26 -21.30 -18.03
N TYR A 21 25.52 -20.22 -18.29
CA TYR A 21 24.78 -19.99 -19.53
C TYR A 21 25.48 -18.88 -20.33
N VAL A 22 25.86 -19.16 -21.57
CA VAL A 22 26.56 -18.19 -22.44
C VAL A 22 25.57 -17.51 -23.37
N THR A 23 25.62 -16.18 -23.45
CA THR A 23 24.77 -15.37 -24.34
C THR A 23 25.62 -14.48 -25.25
N LYS A 24 25.08 -14.02 -26.38
CA LYS A 24 25.75 -13.07 -27.30
C LYS A 24 25.71 -11.62 -26.80
N ALA A 25 25.01 -11.36 -25.70
CA ALA A 25 24.82 -10.00 -25.22
C ALA A 25 26.13 -9.46 -24.64
N ASN A 26 26.44 -8.21 -24.97
CA ASN A 26 27.56 -7.51 -24.36
C ASN A 26 27.11 -6.99 -22.98
N GLY A 27 27.42 -7.75 -21.92
CA GLY A 27 27.02 -7.45 -20.55
C GLY A 27 27.91 -8.17 -19.54
N GLY A 28 27.85 -7.73 -18.28
CA GLY A 28 28.60 -8.35 -17.19
C GLY A 28 28.11 -9.76 -16.84
N CYS A 29 28.94 -10.52 -16.12
CA CYS A 29 28.58 -11.84 -15.62
C CYS A 29 27.53 -11.73 -14.50
N LEU A 30 26.42 -12.45 -14.63
CA LEU A 30 25.38 -12.55 -13.61
C LEU A 30 25.45 -13.90 -12.92
N LEU A 31 25.36 -13.88 -11.59
CA LEU A 31 25.30 -15.07 -10.75
C LEU A 31 23.87 -15.27 -10.24
N SER A 32 23.38 -16.51 -10.27
CA SER A 32 22.08 -16.85 -9.66
C SER A 32 22.13 -16.60 -8.15
N GLY A 33 21.00 -16.16 -7.58
CA GLY A 33 20.88 -15.97 -6.12
C GLY A 33 21.22 -17.24 -5.33
N SER A 34 20.78 -18.41 -5.81
CA SER A 34 21.10 -19.70 -5.19
C SER A 34 22.61 -19.98 -5.18
N THR A 35 23.28 -19.81 -6.31
CA THR A 35 24.73 -19.98 -6.42
C THR A 35 25.50 -18.95 -5.59
N ALA A 36 25.01 -17.71 -5.52
CA ALA A 36 25.62 -16.66 -4.71
C ALA A 36 25.52 -16.98 -3.20
N GLU A 37 24.40 -17.54 -2.76
CA GLU A 37 24.20 -17.99 -1.37
C GLU A 37 25.07 -19.20 -1.04
N GLU A 38 25.13 -20.19 -1.93
CA GLU A 38 26.01 -21.36 -1.80
C GLU A 38 27.49 -20.97 -1.72
N LEU A 39 27.94 -20.00 -2.53
CA LEU A 39 29.29 -19.43 -2.47
C LEU A 39 29.53 -18.53 -1.26
N GLY A 40 28.50 -18.27 -0.45
CA GLY A 40 28.59 -17.41 0.72
C GLY A 40 28.82 -15.93 0.39
N LEU A 41 28.46 -15.50 -0.82
CA LEU A 41 28.56 -14.09 -1.24
C LEU A 41 27.41 -13.26 -0.69
N ILE A 42 26.24 -13.88 -0.51
CA ILE A 42 25.03 -13.27 0.05
C ILE A 42 24.38 -14.22 1.07
N SER A 43 23.56 -13.69 1.96
CA SER A 43 22.77 -14.47 2.92
C SER A 43 21.34 -13.93 2.95
N LEU A 44 20.39 -14.73 2.46
CA LEU A 44 19.00 -14.30 2.28
C LEU A 44 18.12 -14.88 3.40
N HIS A 45 17.93 -14.10 4.46
CA HIS A 45 17.00 -14.45 5.54
C HIS A 45 15.58 -14.03 5.16
N LEU A 46 14.91 -14.84 4.35
CA LEU A 46 13.52 -14.60 3.97
C LEU A 46 12.58 -15.01 5.12
N ASN A 47 12.08 -14.01 5.86
CA ASN A 47 10.99 -14.22 6.79
C ASN A 47 9.73 -14.59 5.99
N MET A 48 9.35 -15.86 6.04
CA MET A 48 8.10 -16.36 5.48
C MET A 48 6.92 -15.77 6.27
N VAL A 49 6.42 -14.61 5.86
CA VAL A 49 5.18 -14.04 6.39
C VAL A 49 4.02 -14.89 5.92
N GLN A 50 3.54 -15.80 6.77
CA GLN A 50 2.27 -16.48 6.56
C GLN A 50 1.16 -15.45 6.78
N ILE A 51 0.58 -14.93 5.70
CA ILE A 51 -0.59 -14.04 5.76
C ILE A 51 -1.81 -14.91 6.10
N THR A 52 -2.04 -15.16 7.39
CA THR A 52 -3.33 -15.66 7.86
C THR A 52 -4.32 -14.50 7.84
N LYS A 53 -5.38 -14.65 7.05
CA LYS A 53 -6.51 -13.70 6.97
C LYS A 53 -7.17 -13.63 8.35
N SER A 54 -6.91 -12.58 9.12
CA SER A 54 -7.53 -12.37 10.43
C SER A 54 -8.92 -11.73 10.27
N SER A 55 -9.94 -12.47 10.70
CA SER A 55 -11.23 -11.95 11.12
C SER A 55 -11.07 -10.97 12.30
N GLN A 56 -12.00 -10.02 12.40
CA GLN A 56 -12.09 -8.97 13.41
C GLN A 56 -12.14 -9.52 14.86
N THR A 57 -10.98 -9.73 15.46
CA THR A 57 -10.78 -9.80 16.92
C THR A 57 -9.39 -9.23 17.23
N PRO A 58 -9.15 -8.68 18.45
CA PRO A 58 -7.81 -8.26 18.85
C PRO A 58 -6.83 -9.41 18.57
N PRO A 59 -5.68 -9.15 17.93
CA PRO A 59 -4.75 -10.20 17.57
C PRO A 59 -4.17 -10.79 18.86
N THR A 60 -4.74 -11.89 19.34
CA THR A 60 -4.03 -12.77 20.25
C THR A 60 -2.90 -13.39 19.43
N PHE A 61 -1.72 -12.76 19.49
CA PHE A 61 -0.48 -13.23 18.89
C PHE A 61 -0.01 -14.50 19.60
N THR A 62 -0.74 -15.61 19.47
CA THR A 62 -0.28 -16.92 19.89
C THR A 62 0.00 -17.77 18.65
N SER A 63 1.25 -17.68 18.19
CA SER A 63 2.15 -18.83 17.98
C SER A 63 3.11 -18.60 16.81
N MET A 64 4.15 -17.80 17.06
CA MET A 64 5.48 -18.03 16.51
C MET A 64 6.46 -17.88 17.68
N LYS A 65 7.18 -18.95 18.01
CA LYS A 65 8.17 -19.03 19.10
C LYS A 65 9.44 -18.25 18.74
N ASP A 66 9.31 -16.97 18.44
CA ASP A 66 10.45 -16.06 18.47
C ASP A 66 10.24 -15.09 19.65
N ASN A 67 10.85 -15.45 20.77
CA ASN A 67 10.79 -14.68 22.02
C ASN A 67 11.21 -13.22 21.82
N ARG A 68 12.02 -12.93 20.78
CA ARG A 68 12.50 -11.56 20.49
C ARG A 68 11.39 -10.70 19.92
N VAL A 69 10.59 -11.22 18.99
CA VAL A 69 9.49 -10.47 18.36
C VAL A 69 8.39 -10.19 19.38
N GLN A 70 8.01 -11.21 20.15
CA GLN A 70 7.00 -11.06 21.21
C GLN A 70 7.44 -10.03 22.25
N HIS A 71 8.71 -10.05 22.66
CA HIS A 71 9.27 -9.08 23.57
C HIS A 71 9.22 -7.64 23.01
N VAL A 72 9.51 -7.43 21.72
CA VAL A 72 9.42 -6.10 21.09
C VAL A 72 7.99 -5.59 21.05
N VAL A 73 7.03 -6.44 20.66
CA VAL A 73 5.60 -6.08 20.61
C VAL A 73 5.08 -5.73 22.00
N GLN A 74 5.44 -6.53 23.02
CA GLN A 74 5.08 -6.25 24.41
C GLN A 74 5.76 -5.00 24.98
N LYS A 75 7.00 -4.72 24.56
CA LYS A 75 7.76 -3.54 25.01
C LYS A 75 7.19 -2.23 24.45
N TYR A 76 6.62 -2.25 23.25
CA TYR A 76 6.09 -1.06 22.57
C TYR A 76 4.62 -1.22 22.17
N PRO A 77 3.70 -1.39 23.14
CA PRO A 77 2.29 -1.63 22.84
C PRO A 77 1.65 -0.44 22.11
N ASN A 78 2.09 0.79 22.41
CA ASN A 78 1.60 2.02 21.77
C ASN A 78 2.06 2.19 20.32
N VAL A 79 3.07 1.44 19.88
CA VAL A 79 3.56 1.44 18.49
C VAL A 79 2.90 0.31 17.71
N PHE A 80 2.75 -0.86 18.34
CA PHE A 80 2.18 -2.06 17.74
C PHE A 80 0.75 -2.31 18.20
N PHE A 81 -0.13 -1.32 18.01
CA PHE A 81 -1.55 -1.45 18.33
C PHE A 81 -2.38 -1.80 17.08
N CYS A 82 -3.57 -2.36 17.31
CA CYS A 82 -4.51 -2.69 16.25
C CYS A 82 -5.40 -1.47 15.99
N GLY A 83 -5.11 -0.69 14.95
CA GLY A 83 -5.91 0.46 14.57
C GLY A 83 -5.14 1.47 13.72
N PRO A 84 -5.82 2.52 13.21
CA PRO A 84 -5.15 3.60 12.52
C PRO A 84 -4.26 4.41 13.46
N GLY A 85 -3.03 4.68 13.02
CA GLY A 85 -2.10 5.61 13.67
C GLY A 85 -2.54 7.06 13.49
N LYS A 86 -2.43 7.87 14.55
CA LYS A 86 -2.58 9.33 14.46
C LYS A 86 -1.21 10.01 14.58
N LEU A 87 -0.92 10.91 13.65
CA LEU A 87 0.26 11.77 13.74
C LEU A 87 -0.03 12.86 14.77
N LEU A 88 0.67 12.81 15.91
CA LEU A 88 0.44 13.76 17.00
C LEU A 88 1.16 15.09 16.74
N HIS A 89 0.53 16.19 17.16
CA HIS A 89 1.10 17.55 17.17
C HIS A 89 1.45 18.13 15.80
N GLN A 90 0.93 17.56 14.72
CA GLN A 90 1.15 18.08 13.38
C GLN A 90 -0.16 18.11 12.61
N THR A 91 -0.61 19.33 12.31
CA THR A 91 -1.68 19.57 11.34
C THR A 91 -1.03 19.83 9.99
N VAL A 92 -1.47 19.10 8.97
CA VAL A 92 -1.00 19.30 7.59
C VAL A 92 -1.94 20.29 6.91
N GLU A 93 -1.42 21.44 6.51
CA GLU A 93 -2.13 22.35 5.62
C GLU A 93 -1.93 21.93 4.17
N LEU A 94 -3.03 21.84 3.44
CA LEU A 94 -3.00 21.53 2.01
C LEU A 94 -2.89 22.83 1.24
N LEU A 95 -1.74 23.04 0.61
CA LEU A 95 -1.51 24.20 -0.27
C LEU A 95 -2.25 23.96 -1.59
N VAL A 96 -3.37 24.67 -1.75
CA VAL A 96 -4.14 24.69 -3.00
C VAL A 96 -3.76 25.93 -3.78
N ASP A 97 -3.54 25.77 -5.09
CA ASP A 97 -3.34 26.89 -5.99
C ASP A 97 -4.60 27.75 -6.04
N LYS A 98 -4.43 29.06 -5.80
CA LYS A 98 -5.52 30.03 -5.68
C LYS A 98 -6.20 30.31 -7.01
N ASP A 99 -5.53 30.04 -8.12
CA ASP A 99 -6.08 30.25 -9.46
C ASP A 99 -7.00 29.10 -9.88
N VAL A 100 -7.01 27.99 -9.13
CA VAL A 100 -7.84 26.82 -9.44
C VAL A 100 -9.26 27.01 -8.88
N LYS A 101 -10.23 26.92 -9.79
CA LYS A 101 -11.65 26.99 -9.42
C LYS A 101 -12.11 25.69 -8.74
N PRO A 102 -12.88 25.79 -7.65
CA PRO A 102 -13.45 24.63 -6.99
C PRO A 102 -14.44 23.90 -7.89
N VAL A 103 -14.41 22.56 -7.80
CA VAL A 103 -15.27 21.68 -8.59
C VAL A 103 -16.23 20.93 -7.66
N THR A 104 -17.52 21.16 -7.88
CA THR A 104 -18.60 20.39 -7.28
C THR A 104 -19.13 19.39 -8.30
N GLN A 105 -18.91 18.10 -8.04
CA GLN A 105 -19.42 17.01 -8.86
C GLN A 105 -20.68 16.38 -8.23
N ARG A 106 -21.64 15.98 -9.06
CA ARG A 106 -22.84 15.27 -8.58
C ARG A 106 -22.49 13.86 -8.11
N GLN A 107 -23.04 13.47 -6.96
CA GLN A 107 -22.89 12.13 -6.41
C GLN A 107 -23.46 11.06 -7.36
N ARG A 108 -22.67 10.02 -7.64
CA ARG A 108 -23.13 8.90 -8.47
C ARG A 108 -24.14 8.04 -7.70
N ARG A 109 -25.13 7.50 -8.41
CA ARG A 109 -26.12 6.60 -7.81
C ARG A 109 -25.44 5.33 -7.31
N ILE A 110 -25.59 5.05 -6.02
CA ILE A 110 -25.14 3.81 -5.40
C ILE A 110 -26.15 2.69 -5.72
N LEU A 111 -25.63 1.55 -6.17
CA LEU A 111 -26.40 0.33 -6.41
C LEU A 111 -27.10 -0.11 -5.12
N PHE A 112 -28.35 -0.55 -5.21
CA PHE A 112 -29.20 -0.80 -4.04
C PHE A 112 -28.57 -1.78 -3.05
N HIS A 113 -28.03 -2.90 -3.54
CA HIS A 113 -27.39 -3.93 -2.71
C HIS A 113 -26.08 -3.48 -2.02
N MET A 114 -25.52 -2.34 -2.43
CA MET A 114 -24.26 -1.80 -1.88
C MET A 114 -24.49 -0.71 -0.83
N ARG A 115 -25.69 -0.13 -0.75
CA ARG A 115 -25.99 1.01 0.15
C ARG A 115 -25.65 0.70 1.60
N ALA A 116 -26.24 -0.39 2.14
CA ALA A 116 -25.98 -0.81 3.51
C ALA A 116 -24.50 -1.06 3.82
N LYS A 117 -23.73 -1.53 2.83
CA LYS A 117 -22.30 -1.76 3.02
C LYS A 117 -21.48 -0.48 2.96
N VAL A 118 -21.87 0.47 2.12
CA VAL A 118 -21.25 1.81 2.07
C VAL A 118 -21.54 2.56 3.36
N ASP A 119 -22.78 2.54 3.82
CA ASP A 119 -23.20 3.22 5.05
C ASP A 119 -22.42 2.65 6.26
N ALA A 120 -22.31 1.32 6.37
CA ALA A 120 -21.52 0.68 7.42
C ALA A 120 -20.03 1.08 7.37
N GLU A 121 -19.45 1.21 6.18
CA GLU A 121 -18.05 1.64 6.03
C GLU A 121 -17.87 3.12 6.37
N LEU A 122 -18.82 3.99 6.00
CA LEU A 122 -18.80 5.40 6.40
C LEU A 122 -18.93 5.57 7.91
N SER A 123 -19.79 4.79 8.56
CA SER A 123 -19.88 4.74 10.03
C SER A 123 -18.56 4.29 10.65
N ARG A 124 -17.96 3.20 10.16
CA ARG A 124 -16.65 2.71 10.66
C ARG A 124 -15.56 3.77 10.56
N LEU A 125 -15.45 4.46 9.41
CA LEU A 125 -14.45 5.51 9.20
C LEU A 125 -14.66 6.72 10.12
N ARG A 126 -15.92 7.03 10.45
CA ARG A 126 -16.24 8.07 11.43
C ARG A 126 -15.88 7.64 12.85
N ASP A 127 -16.22 6.41 13.23
CA ASP A 127 -15.93 5.88 14.56
C ASP A 127 -14.41 5.76 14.81
N GLU A 128 -13.64 5.50 13.75
CA GLU A 128 -12.18 5.50 13.74
C GLU A 128 -11.56 6.92 13.67
N ASP A 129 -12.40 7.96 13.63
CA ASP A 129 -11.99 9.37 13.56
C ASP A 129 -11.07 9.68 12.36
N ILE A 130 -11.37 9.03 11.23
CA ILE A 130 -10.70 9.25 9.93
C ILE A 130 -11.45 10.31 9.11
N ILE A 131 -12.78 10.34 9.23
CA ILE A 131 -13.65 11.28 8.52
C ILE A 131 -14.59 11.97 9.50
N GLU A 132 -14.86 13.25 9.26
CA GLU A 132 -15.77 14.07 10.08
C GLU A 132 -16.96 14.59 9.27
N HIS A 133 -18.00 15.02 9.99
CA HIS A 133 -19.08 15.77 9.37
C HIS A 133 -18.65 17.23 9.18
N VAL A 134 -18.84 17.74 7.96
CA VAL A 134 -18.75 19.18 7.73
C VAL A 134 -19.96 19.86 8.39
N PRO A 135 -19.76 20.93 9.18
CA PRO A 135 -20.86 21.67 9.79
C PRO A 135 -21.82 22.24 8.75
N ASP A 136 -23.13 22.21 9.02
CA ASP A 136 -24.18 22.71 8.09
C ASP A 136 -24.07 24.21 7.79
N THR A 137 -23.28 24.94 8.58
CA THR A 137 -23.00 26.37 8.40
C THR A 137 -21.94 26.65 7.33
N GLU A 138 -21.16 25.65 6.90
CA GLU A 138 -20.05 25.81 5.96
C GLU A 138 -20.34 25.09 4.65
N ALA A 139 -20.45 25.84 3.55
CA ALA A 139 -20.58 25.26 2.22
C ALA A 139 -19.21 24.74 1.74
N THR A 140 -19.10 23.44 1.46
CA THR A 140 -17.90 22.89 0.83
C THR A 140 -17.93 23.15 -0.67
N GLU A 141 -16.96 23.91 -1.18
CA GLU A 141 -16.86 24.22 -2.62
C GLU A 141 -16.41 23.01 -3.46
N TRP A 142 -15.68 22.09 -2.84
CA TRP A 142 -15.12 20.88 -3.45
C TRP A 142 -15.93 19.65 -3.08
N ILE A 143 -16.58 19.02 -4.06
CA ILE A 143 -17.34 17.79 -3.86
C ILE A 143 -16.95 16.78 -4.92
N SER A 144 -16.53 15.59 -4.48
CA SER A 144 -16.21 14.48 -5.37
C SER A 144 -17.13 13.29 -5.10
N PRO A 145 -17.58 12.57 -6.14
CA PRO A 145 -18.50 11.48 -5.96
C PRO A 145 -17.77 10.26 -5.39
N ILE A 146 -18.46 9.53 -4.52
CA ILE A 146 -17.94 8.28 -3.97
C ILE A 146 -17.91 7.20 -5.07
N VAL A 147 -16.77 6.51 -5.19
CA VAL A 147 -16.60 5.37 -6.09
C VAL A 147 -16.39 4.09 -5.29
N ILE A 148 -17.25 3.11 -5.58
CA ILE A 148 -17.33 1.85 -4.84
C ILE A 148 -16.57 0.78 -5.63
N VAL A 149 -15.54 0.22 -5.02
CA VAL A 149 -14.79 -0.91 -5.59
C VAL A 149 -14.96 -2.13 -4.69
N PRO A 150 -15.72 -3.15 -5.13
CA PRO A 150 -15.86 -4.39 -4.37
C PRO A 150 -14.50 -5.08 -4.25
N LYS A 151 -14.05 -5.39 -3.02
CA LYS A 151 -12.99 -6.39 -2.79
C LYS A 151 -13.56 -7.60 -2.05
N LYS A 152 -12.78 -8.69 -2.07
CA LYS A 152 -13.20 -10.02 -1.59
C LYS A 152 -13.59 -10.05 -0.10
N THR A 153 -13.04 -9.16 0.72
CA THR A 153 -13.27 -9.10 2.18
C THR A 153 -13.92 -7.81 2.65
N THR A 154 -13.68 -6.70 1.96
CA THR A 154 -14.17 -5.36 2.32
C THR A 154 -14.45 -4.58 1.04
N ILE A 155 -15.37 -3.63 1.08
CA ILE A 155 -15.52 -2.66 -0.01
C ILE A 155 -14.52 -1.55 0.22
N PHE A 156 -13.71 -1.23 -0.79
CA PHE A 156 -12.96 0.02 -0.75
C PHE A 156 -13.83 1.09 -1.35
N THR A 157 -14.22 2.01 -0.50
CA THR A 157 -14.85 3.26 -0.87
C THR A 157 -13.71 4.23 -1.20
N TYR A 158 -13.44 4.47 -2.47
CA TYR A 158 -12.59 5.60 -2.83
C TYR A 158 -13.47 6.85 -2.68
N ILE A 159 -13.20 7.65 -1.65
CA ILE A 159 -13.45 9.08 -1.74
C ILE A 159 -12.36 9.56 -2.69
N LEU A 160 -12.66 9.50 -4.00
CA LEU A 160 -11.78 10.02 -5.03
C LEU A 160 -11.70 11.51 -4.81
N THR A 161 -10.79 11.97 -3.99
CA THR A 161 -10.42 13.35 -4.14
C THR A 161 -9.36 13.52 -5.23
N CYS A 162 -8.66 12.48 -5.70
CA CYS A 162 -7.83 12.57 -6.90
C CYS A 162 -8.37 11.62 -7.96
N ALA A 163 -9.34 12.07 -8.75
CA ALA A 163 -9.72 11.39 -9.97
C ALA A 163 -8.91 11.98 -11.13
N ARG A 164 -8.04 11.14 -11.70
CA ARG A 164 -7.54 11.28 -13.06
C ARG A 164 -8.75 11.51 -13.98
N GLN A 165 -8.97 12.75 -14.40
CA GLN A 165 -9.92 13.06 -15.46
C GLN A 165 -9.29 12.46 -16.73
N THR A 166 -9.68 11.26 -17.16
CA THR A 166 -9.30 10.80 -18.50
C THR A 166 -9.98 11.75 -19.49
N PRO A 167 -9.22 12.52 -20.30
CA PRO A 167 -9.81 13.32 -21.35
C PRO A 167 -10.38 12.36 -22.38
N LEU A 168 -11.65 12.55 -22.73
CA LEU A 168 -12.16 12.00 -23.97
C LEU A 168 -11.39 12.72 -25.10
N LEU A 169 -10.43 12.01 -25.70
CA LEU A 169 -9.83 12.24 -27.02
C LEU A 169 -9.53 13.72 -27.39
N ASN A 170 -8.32 14.19 -27.06
CA ASN A 170 -7.28 14.62 -28.01
C ASN A 170 -6.25 15.53 -27.34
N GLU A 171 -4.99 15.27 -27.70
CA GLU A 171 -3.79 16.11 -27.58
C GLU A 171 -3.27 16.53 -26.19
N PHE A 172 -2.11 15.92 -25.88
CA PHE A 172 -0.90 16.42 -25.22
C PHE A 172 -0.95 17.18 -23.87
N ASP A 173 0.01 16.77 -23.04
CA ASP A 173 0.51 17.34 -21.78
C ASP A 173 -0.28 17.10 -20.48
N THR A 174 0.28 16.18 -19.68
CA THR A 174 0.04 16.04 -18.24
C THR A 174 0.69 17.20 -17.46
N PRO A 175 0.09 17.59 -16.33
CA PRO A 175 0.76 17.23 -15.08
C PRO A 175 -0.21 16.69 -14.02
N TYR A 176 0.34 15.83 -13.18
CA TYR A 176 -0.29 15.10 -12.09
C TYR A 176 -1.16 16.00 -11.19
N GLN A 177 -2.48 15.87 -11.34
CA GLN A 177 -3.45 16.63 -10.56
C GLN A 177 -3.82 15.86 -9.30
N TRP A 178 -3.08 16.10 -8.22
CA TRP A 178 -3.40 15.59 -6.89
C TRP A 178 -4.46 16.50 -6.25
N CYS A 179 -5.59 15.93 -5.87
CA CYS A 179 -6.59 16.60 -5.05
C CYS A 179 -6.90 15.64 -3.87
N MET A 180 -6.93 16.09 -2.61
CA MET A 180 -7.68 15.53 -1.45
C MET A 180 -7.63 16.47 -0.26
N THR A 181 -8.80 16.92 0.21
CA THR A 181 -8.96 17.65 1.47
C THR A 181 -9.59 16.72 2.52
N PHE A 182 -8.80 16.35 3.51
CA PHE A 182 -9.28 15.91 4.82
C PHE A 182 -8.77 16.93 5.84
N ARG A 183 -9.68 17.49 6.62
CA ARG A 183 -9.34 18.25 7.83
C ARG A 183 -9.18 17.19 8.94
N MET A 184 -7.97 17.07 9.46
CA MET A 184 -7.71 16.29 10.68
C MET A 184 -7.59 17.30 11.81
N SER A 185 -8.53 17.25 12.76
CA SER A 185 -8.46 17.95 14.04
C SER A 185 -7.53 17.26 15.02
#